data_AF-A0A3N5THY1-F1
#
_entry.id   AF-A0A3N5THY1-F1
#
_cell.length_a   1.000
_cell.length_b   1.000
_cell.length_c   1.000
_cell.angle_alpha   90.00
_cell.angle_beta   90.00
_cell.angle_gamma   90.00
#
_symmetry.space_group_name_H-M   'P 1'
#
loop_
_entity.id
_entity.type
_entity.pdbx_description
1 polymer ?
#
loop_
_entity_poly.entity_id
_entity_poly.type
_entity_poly.pdbx_seq_one_letter_code
_entity_poly.pdbx_strand_id
1 'polypeptide(L)'
;MTNLLHEVEVLNRRETFNKVVNHAKTVTEIVDSLEGNYNLADVLNNLMAEGRLEGGQISPILSSILVDKYHYSVKSTNLSVNITEFETIAGEISKWKAVDVVFVYFHPELGITIINPKRLESLKAVQNMKKNELVNVYVGAAKGTVSGEIKELALGRCLGLLDLEKPKASPSLVRGSLTVKEVRVAKKVAVVQKPRREKAAPARGKGKKAAAGKAAPAAIKSKAQGAPAATGGSSRMTPFYSIPVTNELFHNGNVEAWKKIIESYTTKYPGLEVYIFYEGERIHDINTLFKWGKVKHGCAILIAVAGSDIKDVAKLQRYLKQGASHLFESFLKFPVNHILNLF
;
A
#
# COMPACT_ATOMS: atom_id res chain seq x y z
N MET A 1 -35.85 -8.03 5.71
CA MET A 1 -36.28 -8.50 4.37
C MET A 1 -35.23 -8.06 3.38
N THR A 2 -34.40 -8.99 2.90
CA THR A 2 -33.49 -8.78 1.77
C THR A 2 -34.31 -8.71 0.48
N ASN A 3 -34.14 -7.64 -0.30
CA ASN A 3 -34.86 -7.46 -1.55
C ASN A 3 -34.10 -8.17 -2.67
N LEU A 4 -34.50 -9.42 -2.93
CA LEU A 4 -33.84 -10.30 -3.89
C LEU A 4 -33.70 -9.67 -5.28
N LEU A 5 -34.68 -8.86 -5.72
CA LEU A 5 -34.68 -8.23 -7.05
C LEU A 5 -33.46 -7.33 -7.27
N HIS A 6 -33.04 -6.56 -6.26
CA HIS A 6 -31.87 -5.70 -6.34
C HIS A 6 -30.55 -6.49 -6.32
N GLU A 7 -30.53 -7.63 -5.63
CA GLU A 7 -29.33 -8.48 -5.51
C GLU A 7 -29.01 -9.21 -6.82
N VAL A 8 -30.02 -9.66 -7.58
CA VAL A 8 -29.82 -10.29 -8.90
C VAL A 8 -29.68 -9.30 -10.05
N GLU A 9 -30.14 -8.06 -9.90
CA GLU A 9 -30.02 -7.02 -10.93
C GLU A 9 -28.54 -6.72 -11.23
N VAL A 10 -27.67 -6.76 -10.23
CA VAL A 10 -26.21 -6.64 -10.39
C VAL A 10 -25.63 -7.78 -11.24
N LEU A 11 -26.31 -8.92 -11.38
CA LEU A 11 -25.85 -10.06 -12.17
C LEU A 11 -26.36 -10.07 -13.61
N ASN A 12 -27.18 -9.08 -14.02
CA ASN A 12 -27.83 -9.08 -15.34
C ASN A 12 -26.88 -8.75 -16.51
N ARG A 13 -25.70 -8.18 -16.24
CA ARG A 13 -24.68 -7.85 -17.24
C ARG A 13 -23.46 -8.74 -17.05
N ARG A 14 -22.88 -9.18 -18.16
CA ARG A 14 -21.65 -10.00 -18.16
C ARG A 14 -20.51 -9.36 -17.36
N GLU A 15 -20.35 -8.04 -17.44
CA GLU A 15 -19.28 -7.33 -16.73
C GLU A 15 -19.45 -7.43 -15.21
N THR A 16 -20.64 -7.11 -14.70
CA THR A 16 -20.94 -7.11 -13.27
C THR A 16 -21.03 -8.54 -12.72
N PHE A 17 -21.56 -9.49 -13.49
CA PHE A 17 -21.50 -10.92 -13.18
C PHE A 17 -20.04 -11.39 -12.98
N ASN A 18 -19.14 -11.06 -13.93
CA ASN A 18 -17.73 -11.43 -13.83
C ASN A 18 -17.05 -10.78 -12.62
N LYS A 19 -17.39 -9.52 -12.28
CA LYS A 19 -16.90 -8.85 -11.08
C LYS A 19 -17.31 -9.61 -9.81
N VAL A 20 -18.57 -10.01 -9.69
CA VAL A 20 -19.05 -10.78 -8.53
C VAL A 20 -18.39 -12.15 -8.45
N VAL A 21 -18.27 -12.88 -9.57
CA VAL A 21 -17.59 -14.19 -9.59
C VAL A 21 -16.11 -14.06 -9.20
N ASN A 22 -15.41 -13.04 -9.70
CA ASN A 22 -14.01 -12.79 -9.34
C ASN A 22 -13.86 -12.41 -7.86
N HIS A 23 -14.79 -11.62 -7.33
CA HIS A 23 -14.83 -11.31 -5.90
C HIS A 23 -15.02 -12.59 -5.07
N ALA A 24 -16.00 -13.43 -5.43
CA ALA A 24 -16.24 -14.70 -4.74
C ALA A 24 -15.01 -15.62 -4.76
N LYS A 25 -14.34 -15.76 -5.90
CA LYS A 25 -13.07 -16.51 -6.00
C LYS A 25 -11.99 -15.93 -5.08
N THR A 26 -11.85 -14.60 -5.06
CA THR A 26 -10.88 -13.92 -4.20
C THR A 26 -11.18 -14.16 -2.72
N VAL A 27 -12.46 -14.13 -2.32
CA VAL A 27 -12.89 -14.45 -0.94
C VAL A 27 -12.55 -15.90 -0.57
N THR A 28 -12.73 -16.85 -1.49
CA THR A 28 -12.31 -18.25 -1.27
C THR A 28 -10.80 -18.36 -1.09
N GLU A 29 -10.00 -17.68 -1.92
CA GLU A 29 -8.53 -17.65 -1.76
C GLU A 29 -8.09 -17.03 -0.43
N ILE A 30 -8.80 -16.01 0.05
CA ILE A 30 -8.56 -15.40 1.37
C ILE A 30 -8.83 -16.43 2.47
N VAL A 31 -9.97 -17.13 2.39
CA VAL A 31 -10.33 -18.21 3.33
C VAL A 31 -9.24 -19.29 3.38
N ASP A 32 -8.79 -19.77 2.22
CA ASP A 32 -7.74 -20.79 2.12
C ASP A 32 -6.43 -20.29 2.74
N SER A 33 -6.11 -19.01 2.57
CA SER A 33 -4.94 -18.37 3.17
C SER A 33 -5.05 -18.31 4.70
N LEU A 34 -6.21 -17.96 5.25
CA LEU A 34 -6.42 -17.94 6.70
C LEU A 34 -6.28 -19.34 7.30
N GLU A 35 -6.89 -20.34 6.66
CA GLU A 35 -6.72 -21.74 7.04
C GLU A 35 -5.26 -22.18 6.83
N GLY A 36 -4.50 -21.57 5.92
CA GLY A 36 -3.07 -21.73 5.74
C GLY A 36 -2.18 -21.19 6.88
N ASN A 37 -2.78 -20.58 7.92
CA ASN A 37 -2.16 -19.81 9.01
C ASN A 37 -1.56 -18.47 8.56
N TYR A 38 -2.09 -17.82 7.52
CA TYR A 38 -1.76 -16.43 7.22
C TYR A 38 -2.71 -15.47 7.95
N ASN A 39 -2.18 -14.34 8.42
CA ASN A 39 -3.02 -13.31 9.06
C ASN A 39 -3.80 -12.53 7.99
N LEU A 40 -5.08 -12.25 8.28
CA LEU A 40 -5.97 -11.61 7.31
C LEU A 40 -5.49 -10.23 6.86
N ALA A 41 -4.92 -9.42 7.76
CA ALA A 41 -4.42 -8.10 7.38
C ALA A 41 -3.32 -8.19 6.33
N ASP A 42 -2.38 -9.14 6.48
CA ASP A 42 -1.31 -9.35 5.52
C ASP A 42 -1.87 -9.81 4.16
N VAL A 43 -2.85 -10.72 4.16
CA VAL A 43 -3.48 -11.21 2.92
C VAL A 43 -4.19 -10.07 2.19
N LEU A 44 -5.02 -9.31 2.89
CA LEU A 44 -5.78 -8.20 2.29
C LEU A 44 -4.88 -7.07 1.79
N ASN A 45 -3.86 -6.69 2.57
CA ASN A 45 -2.90 -5.67 2.16
C ASN A 45 -2.15 -6.06 0.88
N ASN A 46 -1.80 -7.34 0.70
CA ASN A 46 -1.16 -7.81 -0.53
C ASN A 46 -2.13 -7.78 -1.72
N LEU A 47 -3.38 -8.22 -1.54
CA LEU A 47 -4.38 -8.17 -2.61
C LEU A 47 -4.71 -6.74 -3.03
N MET A 48 -4.76 -5.79 -2.09
CA MET A 48 -4.89 -4.36 -2.40
C MET A 48 -3.67 -3.82 -3.16
N ALA A 49 -2.45 -4.17 -2.74
CA ALA A 49 -1.23 -3.78 -3.44
C ALA A 49 -1.13 -4.36 -4.87
N GLU A 50 -1.74 -5.52 -5.10
CA GLU A 50 -1.89 -6.13 -6.43
C GLU A 50 -3.04 -5.53 -7.26
N GLY A 51 -3.89 -4.68 -6.66
CA GLY A 51 -5.09 -4.12 -7.31
C GLY A 51 -6.21 -5.14 -7.51
N ARG A 52 -6.20 -6.24 -6.76
CA ARG A 52 -7.21 -7.29 -6.79
C ARG A 52 -8.39 -7.03 -5.86
N LEU A 53 -8.21 -6.13 -4.90
CA LEU A 53 -9.24 -5.64 -3.99
C LEU A 53 -9.24 -4.11 -3.96
N GLU A 54 -10.43 -3.55 -3.83
CA GLU A 54 -10.66 -2.12 -3.61
C GLU A 54 -11.02 -1.87 -2.13
N GLY A 55 -10.68 -0.70 -1.61
CA GLY A 55 -10.93 -0.33 -0.19
C GLY A 55 -12.37 -0.54 0.29
N GLY A 56 -13.37 -0.30 -0.57
CA GLY A 56 -14.78 -0.52 -0.25
C GLY A 56 -15.16 -1.98 0.02
N GLN A 57 -14.37 -2.94 -0.45
CA GLN A 57 -14.63 -4.38 -0.27
C GLN A 57 -14.12 -4.90 1.08
N ILE A 58 -13.28 -4.14 1.78
CA ILE A 58 -12.60 -4.60 2.99
C ILE A 58 -13.56 -4.87 4.14
N SER A 59 -14.46 -3.93 4.45
CA SER A 59 -15.36 -4.06 5.60
C SER A 59 -16.31 -5.27 5.48
N PRO A 60 -16.98 -5.51 4.32
CA PRO A 60 -17.77 -6.73 4.13
C PRO A 60 -16.97 -8.02 4.29
N ILE A 61 -15.74 -8.06 3.74
CA ILE A 61 -14.85 -9.23 3.86
C ILE A 61 -14.50 -9.50 5.33
N LEU A 62 -14.14 -8.46 6.10
CA LEU A 62 -13.82 -8.58 7.52
C LEU A 62 -15.00 -9.14 8.32
N SER A 63 -16.20 -8.59 8.12
CA SER A 63 -17.41 -9.05 8.83
C SER A 63 -17.73 -10.50 8.48
N SER A 64 -17.81 -10.81 7.18
CA SER A 64 -18.21 -12.15 6.72
C SER A 64 -17.20 -13.23 7.12
N ILE A 65 -15.90 -12.94 7.04
CA ILE A 65 -14.87 -13.93 7.31
C ILE A 65 -14.58 -14.03 8.82
N LEU A 66 -14.23 -12.92 9.47
CA LEU A 66 -13.79 -12.98 10.87
C LEU A 66 -14.96 -13.22 11.82
N VAL A 67 -16.07 -12.49 11.65
CA VAL A 67 -17.20 -12.53 12.59
C VAL A 67 -18.12 -13.71 12.26
N ASP A 68 -18.64 -13.77 11.03
CA ASP A 68 -19.68 -14.75 10.70
C ASP A 68 -19.12 -16.16 10.54
N LYS A 69 -18.01 -16.33 9.81
CA LYS A 69 -17.43 -17.66 9.55
C LYS A 69 -16.58 -18.19 10.71
N TYR A 70 -15.67 -17.38 11.25
CA TYR A 70 -14.69 -17.84 12.25
C TYR A 70 -14.97 -17.36 13.68
N HIS A 71 -16.06 -16.62 13.90
CA HIS A 71 -16.52 -16.20 15.22
C HIS A 71 -15.44 -15.48 16.05
N TYR A 72 -14.65 -14.62 15.42
CA TYR A 72 -13.74 -13.72 16.12
C TYR A 72 -14.56 -12.77 17.00
N SER A 73 -14.06 -12.50 18.20
CA SER A 73 -14.60 -11.43 19.02
C SER A 73 -14.05 -10.10 18.52
N VAL A 74 -14.90 -9.07 18.46
CA VAL A 74 -14.53 -7.73 18.03
C VAL A 74 -14.83 -6.72 19.12
N LYS A 75 -13.93 -5.75 19.31
CA LYS A 75 -14.19 -4.57 20.14
C LYS A 75 -13.76 -3.31 19.40
N SER A 76 -14.68 -2.35 19.34
CA SER A 76 -14.46 -1.02 18.79
C SER A 76 -14.12 -0.05 19.90
N THR A 77 -13.13 0.81 19.69
CA THR A 77 -12.77 1.87 20.64
C THR A 77 -12.20 3.07 19.90
N ASN A 78 -12.41 4.27 20.44
CA ASN A 78 -11.65 5.44 20.04
C ASN A 78 -10.37 5.50 20.84
N LEU A 79 -9.25 5.81 20.19
CA LEU A 79 -7.96 5.91 20.86
C LEU A 79 -7.97 7.04 21.89
N SER A 80 -7.49 6.77 23.11
CA SER A 80 -7.42 7.77 24.18
C SER A 80 -6.19 8.69 24.06
N VAL A 81 -5.16 8.24 23.32
CA VAL A 81 -3.84 8.85 23.19
C VAL A 81 -3.33 8.80 21.74
N ASN A 82 -2.30 9.57 21.45
CA ASN A 82 -1.55 9.44 20.19
C ASN A 82 -0.48 8.35 20.34
N ILE A 83 -0.38 7.48 19.35
CA ILE A 83 0.61 6.40 19.28
C ILE A 83 1.54 6.70 18.10
N THR A 84 2.83 6.88 18.39
CA THR A 84 3.88 7.10 17.38
C THR A 84 4.97 6.03 17.41
N GLU A 85 5.01 5.23 18.48
CA GLU A 85 5.95 4.13 18.68
C GLU A 85 5.15 2.83 18.81
N PHE A 86 5.56 1.81 18.07
CA PHE A 86 4.80 0.57 17.91
C PHE A 86 5.55 -0.67 18.42
N GLU A 87 6.80 -0.48 18.84
CA GLU A 87 7.73 -1.52 19.28
C GLU A 87 7.17 -2.32 20.47
N THR A 88 6.58 -1.63 21.45
CA THR A 88 5.98 -2.27 22.64
C THR A 88 4.74 -3.10 22.26
N ILE A 89 3.89 -2.57 21.37
CA ILE A 89 2.67 -3.23 20.91
C ILE A 89 3.03 -4.49 20.13
N ALA A 90 3.89 -4.35 19.12
CA ALA A 90 4.32 -5.46 18.28
C ALA A 90 5.11 -6.50 19.07
N GLY A 91 6.03 -6.03 19.92
CA GLY A 91 6.87 -6.88 20.75
C GLY A 91 6.07 -7.74 21.73
N GLU A 92 4.92 -7.27 22.20
CA GLU A 92 4.06 -8.06 23.06
C GLU A 92 3.13 -8.99 22.27
N ILE A 93 2.38 -8.47 21.29
CA ILE A 93 1.35 -9.25 20.58
C ILE A 93 1.98 -10.34 19.69
N SER A 94 3.20 -10.12 19.17
CA SER A 94 3.93 -11.14 18.39
C SER A 94 4.23 -12.42 19.17
N LYS A 95 4.30 -12.36 20.49
CA LYS A 95 4.53 -13.54 21.35
C LYS A 95 3.30 -14.43 21.49
N TRP A 96 2.11 -13.92 21.17
CA TRP A 96 0.86 -14.63 21.42
C TRP A 96 0.65 -15.75 20.39
N LYS A 97 0.44 -16.97 20.88
CA LYS A 97 0.21 -18.18 20.08
C LYS A 97 -1.16 -18.82 20.34
N ALA A 98 -1.93 -18.30 21.30
CA ALA A 98 -3.29 -18.76 21.57
C ALA A 98 -4.32 -18.17 20.61
N VAL A 99 -4.04 -16.97 20.08
CA VAL A 99 -4.97 -16.20 19.26
C VAL A 99 -4.26 -15.55 18.08
N ASP A 100 -5.02 -15.37 17.01
CA ASP A 100 -4.77 -14.42 15.94
C ASP A 100 -5.41 -13.07 16.27
N VAL A 101 -4.78 -11.99 15.81
CA VAL A 101 -5.21 -10.61 16.10
C VAL A 101 -5.14 -9.79 14.82
N VAL A 102 -6.18 -9.01 14.55
CA VAL A 102 -6.25 -8.07 13.43
C VAL A 102 -6.73 -6.73 13.96
N PHE A 103 -6.01 -5.65 13.65
CA PHE A 103 -6.43 -4.29 13.93
C PHE A 103 -6.99 -3.67 12.65
N VAL A 104 -8.07 -2.91 12.79
CA VAL A 104 -8.66 -2.13 11.69
C VAL A 104 -8.77 -0.69 12.17
N TYR A 105 -7.93 0.16 11.62
CA TYR A 105 -7.81 1.55 11.98
C TYR A 105 -8.55 2.41 10.96
N PHE A 106 -9.43 3.28 11.42
CA PHE A 106 -10.23 4.16 10.58
C PHE A 106 -9.57 5.53 10.55
N HIS A 107 -8.60 5.68 9.66
CA HIS A 107 -7.90 6.93 9.47
C HIS A 107 -8.80 7.91 8.69
N PRO A 108 -8.96 9.18 9.11
CA PRO A 108 -9.85 10.15 8.46
C PRO A 108 -9.57 10.34 6.96
N GLU A 109 -8.29 10.41 6.60
CA GLU A 109 -7.84 10.63 5.21
C GLU A 109 -7.55 9.33 4.41
N LEU A 110 -6.89 8.33 5.01
CA LEU A 110 -6.59 7.04 4.36
C LEU A 110 -7.81 6.10 4.37
N GLY A 111 -8.88 6.40 5.09
CA GLY A 111 -9.96 5.44 5.28
C GLY A 111 -9.52 4.21 6.08
N ILE A 112 -10.04 3.05 5.69
CA ILE A 112 -9.83 1.79 6.43
C ILE A 112 -8.40 1.28 6.20
N THR A 113 -7.62 1.20 7.27
CA THR A 113 -6.29 0.60 7.25
C THR A 113 -6.25 -0.67 8.09
N ILE A 114 -5.84 -1.79 7.48
CA ILE A 114 -5.84 -3.11 8.11
C ILE A 114 -4.42 -3.44 8.55
N ILE A 115 -4.25 -3.84 9.80
CA ILE A 115 -2.95 -3.95 10.44
C ILE A 115 -2.82 -5.33 11.09
N ASN A 116 -1.70 -6.00 10.82
CA ASN A 116 -1.26 -7.16 11.59
C ASN A 116 -0.40 -6.68 12.77
N PRO A 117 -0.93 -6.62 14.00
CA PRO A 117 -0.18 -6.13 15.15
C PRO A 117 0.97 -7.04 15.58
N LYS A 118 1.06 -8.28 15.06
CA LYS A 118 2.22 -9.17 15.29
C LYS A 118 3.44 -8.77 14.49
N ARG A 119 3.29 -7.88 13.50
CA ARG A 119 4.36 -7.45 12.60
C ARG A 119 4.61 -5.95 12.76
N LEU A 120 5.79 -5.59 13.25
CA LEU A 120 6.17 -4.18 13.46
C LEU A 120 6.06 -3.35 12.16
N GLU A 121 6.48 -3.91 11.03
CA GLU A 121 6.36 -3.23 9.73
C GLU A 121 4.91 -2.91 9.34
N SER A 122 3.95 -3.76 9.73
CA SER A 122 2.53 -3.50 9.45
C SER A 122 1.99 -2.34 10.28
N LEU A 123 2.45 -2.19 11.53
CA LEU A 123 2.11 -1.05 12.37
C LEU A 123 2.82 0.23 11.89
N LYS A 124 4.09 0.13 11.48
CA LYS A 124 4.83 1.29 10.95
C LYS A 124 4.26 1.83 9.64
N ALA A 125 3.51 1.01 8.89
CA ALA A 125 2.83 1.45 7.67
C ALA A 125 1.82 2.58 7.90
N VAL A 126 1.16 2.64 9.08
CA VAL A 126 0.25 3.75 9.43
C VAL A 126 0.98 4.99 9.95
N GLN A 127 2.28 4.89 10.25
CA GLN A 127 3.15 5.93 10.80
C GLN A 127 2.78 6.45 12.19
N ASN A 128 1.51 6.82 12.42
CA ASN A 128 0.97 7.20 13.71
C ASN A 128 -0.51 6.81 13.79
N MET A 129 -1.01 6.65 15.01
CA MET A 129 -2.44 6.52 15.30
C MET A 129 -2.84 7.64 16.25
N LYS A 130 -3.86 8.44 15.89
CA LYS A 130 -4.18 9.65 16.65
C LYS A 130 -5.32 9.45 17.63
N LYS A 131 -5.27 10.22 18.71
CA LYS A 131 -6.34 10.32 19.70
C LYS A 131 -7.69 10.61 19.03
N ASN A 132 -8.74 10.00 19.57
CA ASN A 132 -10.13 10.04 19.11
C ASN A 132 -10.41 9.32 17.78
N GLU A 133 -9.40 8.76 17.12
CA GLU A 133 -9.62 7.97 15.90
C GLU A 133 -10.04 6.54 16.26
N LEU A 134 -10.88 5.94 15.42
CA LEU A 134 -11.53 4.66 15.69
C LEU A 134 -10.61 3.49 15.33
N VAL A 135 -10.56 2.49 16.21
CA VAL A 135 -9.91 1.20 15.97
C VAL A 135 -10.86 0.08 16.34
N ASN A 136 -10.98 -0.91 15.44
CA ASN A 136 -11.57 -2.20 15.76
C ASN A 136 -10.45 -3.21 15.98
N VAL A 137 -10.56 -3.96 17.07
CA VAL A 137 -9.67 -5.08 17.38
C VAL A 137 -10.45 -6.38 17.23
N TYR A 138 -9.97 -7.26 16.36
CA TYR A 138 -10.52 -8.59 16.16
C TYR A 138 -9.57 -9.63 16.76
N VAL A 139 -10.13 -10.57 17.51
CA VAL A 139 -9.38 -11.65 18.16
C VAL A 139 -10.09 -12.99 17.98
N GLY A 140 -9.35 -13.99 17.53
CA GLY A 140 -9.90 -15.33 17.31
C GLY A 140 -8.85 -16.27 16.75
N ALA A 141 -9.29 -17.29 16.02
CA ALA A 141 -8.42 -18.15 15.23
C ALA A 141 -9.24 -18.77 14.10
N ALA A 142 -8.73 -18.76 12.87
CA ALA A 142 -9.35 -19.47 11.77
C ALA A 142 -9.26 -21.00 11.92
N LYS A 143 -8.25 -21.47 12.67
CA LYS A 143 -8.03 -22.90 12.97
C LYS A 143 -8.13 -23.17 14.46
N GLY A 144 -8.91 -24.19 14.80
CA GLY A 144 -9.16 -24.61 16.17
C GLY A 144 -10.17 -23.71 16.88
N THR A 145 -10.46 -24.06 18.12
CA THR A 145 -11.44 -23.35 18.94
C THR A 145 -10.71 -22.54 20.01
N VAL A 146 -10.97 -21.23 20.06
CA VAL A 146 -10.51 -20.35 21.13
C VAL A 146 -11.70 -20.04 22.04
N SER A 147 -11.55 -20.24 23.35
CA SER A 147 -12.61 -19.93 24.31
C SER A 147 -12.90 -18.43 24.39
N GLY A 148 -14.15 -18.09 24.73
CA GLY A 148 -14.56 -16.69 24.89
C GLY A 148 -13.71 -15.92 25.92
N GLU A 149 -13.35 -16.58 27.03
CA GLU A 149 -12.49 -15.99 28.08
C GLU A 149 -11.11 -15.59 27.56
N ILE A 150 -10.50 -16.42 26.70
CA ILE A 150 -9.19 -16.12 26.10
C ILE A 150 -9.32 -14.96 25.11
N LYS A 151 -10.41 -14.90 24.33
CA LYS A 151 -10.68 -13.79 23.40
C LYS A 151 -10.86 -12.48 24.16
N GLU A 152 -11.67 -12.47 25.22
CA GLU A 152 -11.90 -11.29 26.07
C GLU A 152 -10.62 -10.80 26.76
N LEU A 153 -9.82 -11.74 27.30
CA LEU A 153 -8.52 -11.41 27.87
C LEU A 153 -7.61 -10.74 26.84
N ALA A 154 -7.48 -11.32 25.64
CA ALA A 154 -6.67 -10.76 24.57
C ALA A 154 -7.19 -9.40 24.09
N LEU A 155 -8.51 -9.21 23.96
CA LEU A 155 -9.11 -7.90 23.66
C LEU A 155 -8.73 -6.87 24.72
N GLY A 156 -8.90 -7.18 26.01
CA GLY A 156 -8.53 -6.29 27.10
C GLY A 156 -7.04 -5.92 27.09
N ARG A 157 -6.16 -6.88 26.76
CA ARG A 157 -4.72 -6.63 26.60
C ARG A 157 -4.40 -5.73 25.40
N CYS A 158 -5.03 -5.97 24.25
CA CYS A 158 -4.87 -5.12 23.08
C CYS A 158 -5.30 -3.67 23.37
N LEU A 159 -6.44 -3.49 24.04
CA LEU A 159 -6.91 -2.15 24.42
C LEU A 159 -5.94 -1.45 25.37
N GLY A 160 -5.48 -2.13 26.42
CA GLY A 160 -4.47 -1.55 27.33
C GLY A 160 -3.18 -1.17 26.61
N LEU A 161 -2.72 -1.97 25.63
CA LEU A 161 -1.55 -1.62 24.81
C LEU A 161 -1.80 -0.39 23.92
N LEU A 162 -3.00 -0.24 23.37
CA LEU A 162 -3.40 0.96 22.60
C LEU A 162 -3.50 2.21 23.49
N ASP A 163 -3.79 2.03 24.77
CA ASP A 163 -3.74 3.09 25.80
C ASP A 163 -2.33 3.31 26.37
N LEU A 164 -1.30 2.68 25.78
CA LEU A 164 0.11 2.75 26.20
C LEU A 164 0.35 2.24 27.64
N GLU A 165 -0.51 1.36 28.15
CA GLU A 165 -0.24 0.66 29.40
C GLU A 165 0.98 -0.27 29.26
N LYS A 166 1.69 -0.46 30.37
CA LYS A 166 2.80 -1.43 30.41
C LYS A 166 2.29 -2.85 30.11
N PRO A 167 2.98 -3.63 29.26
CA PRO A 167 2.62 -5.01 28.98
C PRO A 167 2.46 -5.82 30.27
N LYS A 168 1.36 -6.56 30.37
CA LYS A 168 1.06 -7.45 31.49
C LYS A 168 1.20 -8.90 31.01
N ALA A 169 2.04 -9.66 31.70
CA ALA A 169 2.29 -11.06 31.36
C ALA A 169 0.97 -11.84 31.27
N SER A 170 0.79 -12.55 30.15
CA SER A 170 -0.42 -13.33 29.89
C SER A 170 -0.03 -14.73 29.42
N PRO A 171 0.37 -15.64 30.32
CA PRO A 171 0.86 -16.98 29.96
C PRO A 171 -0.15 -17.81 29.16
N SER A 172 -1.45 -17.54 29.33
CA SER A 172 -2.53 -18.14 28.54
C SER A 172 -2.53 -17.70 27.07
N LEU A 173 -2.04 -16.50 26.76
CA LEU A 173 -1.95 -15.98 25.38
C LEU A 173 -0.68 -16.44 24.66
N VAL A 174 0.41 -16.60 25.42
CA VAL A 174 1.71 -17.06 24.88
C VAL A 174 1.70 -18.56 24.60
N ARG A 175 0.95 -19.35 25.38
CA ARG A 175 0.82 -20.79 25.18
C ARG A 175 -0.21 -21.08 24.07
N GLY A 176 0.22 -21.76 23.03
CA GLY A 176 -0.66 -22.18 21.92
C GLY A 176 0.15 -22.62 20.70
N SER A 177 -0.56 -23.10 19.68
CA SER A 177 0.01 -23.62 18.43
C SER A 177 -0.15 -22.69 17.23
N LEU A 178 -0.75 -21.51 17.42
CA LEU A 178 -1.01 -20.58 16.34
C LEU A 178 0.25 -19.79 16.00
N THR A 179 0.97 -20.25 14.98
CA THR A 179 2.05 -19.51 14.33
C THR A 179 1.58 -18.94 13.01
N VAL A 180 1.53 -17.62 12.93
CA VAL A 180 1.20 -16.88 11.71
C VAL A 180 2.38 -16.95 10.75
N LYS A 181 2.13 -17.38 9.52
CA LYS A 181 3.12 -17.36 8.43
C LYS A 181 3.20 -15.96 7.83
N GLU A 182 4.40 -15.58 7.43
CA GLU A 182 4.59 -14.34 6.68
C GLU A 182 4.20 -14.52 5.23
N VAL A 183 3.32 -13.64 4.73
CA VAL A 183 3.10 -13.50 3.30
C VAL A 183 4.35 -12.86 2.69
N ARG A 184 5.04 -13.59 1.80
CA ARG A 184 6.16 -13.05 1.02
C ARG A 184 5.60 -12.12 -0.05
N VAL A 185 5.83 -10.83 0.10
CA VAL A 185 5.56 -9.86 -0.97
C VAL A 185 6.46 -10.20 -2.14
N ALA A 186 5.88 -10.67 -3.25
CA ALA A 186 6.64 -10.82 -4.47
C ALA A 186 7.10 -9.42 -4.90
N LYS A 187 8.38 -9.10 -4.72
CA LYS A 187 8.99 -7.93 -5.36
C LYS A 187 8.67 -8.04 -6.84
N LYS A 188 7.87 -7.11 -7.39
CA LYS A 188 7.67 -7.01 -8.84
C LYS A 188 9.05 -6.87 -9.45
N VAL A 189 9.54 -7.96 -10.03
CA VAL A 189 10.75 -7.94 -10.87
C VAL A 189 10.42 -6.95 -11.97
N ALA A 190 11.19 -5.87 -12.05
CA ALA A 190 11.11 -4.94 -13.15
C ALA A 190 11.14 -5.76 -14.45
N VAL A 191 10.01 -5.80 -15.15
CA VAL A 191 9.93 -6.44 -16.45
C VAL A 191 10.79 -5.59 -17.36
N VAL A 192 12.06 -5.99 -17.52
CA VAL A 192 12.91 -5.53 -18.61
C VAL A 192 12.20 -5.96 -19.88
N GLN A 193 11.45 -5.02 -20.47
CA GLN A 193 10.86 -5.20 -21.78
C GLN A 193 12.02 -5.45 -22.75
N LYS A 194 12.21 -6.71 -23.13
CA LYS A 194 13.04 -7.07 -24.27
C LYS A 194 12.42 -6.38 -25.49
N PRO A 195 13.16 -5.52 -26.22
CA PRO A 195 12.60 -4.85 -27.38
C PRO A 195 12.20 -5.91 -28.40
N ARG A 196 10.91 -5.92 -28.73
CA ARG A 196 10.32 -6.76 -29.76
C ARG A 196 10.87 -6.26 -31.10
N ARG A 197 11.88 -6.98 -31.64
CA ARG A 197 12.38 -6.79 -33.00
C ARG A 197 11.20 -6.89 -33.97
N GLU A 198 10.90 -5.79 -34.65
CA GLU A 198 10.04 -5.79 -35.82
C GLU A 198 10.61 -6.75 -36.87
N LYS A 199 9.77 -7.68 -37.32
CA LYS A 199 10.08 -8.55 -38.46
C LYS A 199 9.86 -7.74 -39.73
N ALA A 200 10.94 -7.28 -40.34
CA ALA A 200 10.93 -6.85 -41.74
C ALA A 200 10.80 -8.08 -42.66
N ALA A 201 9.96 -7.96 -43.69
CA ALA A 201 9.73 -8.96 -44.72
C ALA A 201 10.99 -9.22 -45.59
N PRO A 202 11.10 -10.39 -46.24
CA PRO A 202 12.34 -10.78 -46.93
C PRO A 202 12.35 -10.28 -48.38
N ALA A 203 13.41 -9.55 -48.76
CA ALA A 203 13.78 -9.33 -50.15
C ALA A 203 14.95 -10.26 -50.52
N ARG A 204 14.73 -11.08 -51.55
CA ARG A 204 15.72 -11.93 -52.24
C ARG A 204 16.85 -11.08 -52.84
N GLY A 205 18.09 -11.56 -52.74
CA GLY A 205 19.21 -11.07 -53.54
C GLY A 205 20.48 -11.89 -53.32
N LYS A 206 21.06 -12.38 -54.42
CA LYS A 206 22.14 -13.38 -54.50
C LYS A 206 23.51 -12.87 -54.02
N GLY A 207 24.36 -13.81 -53.62
CA GLY A 207 25.65 -13.55 -52.98
C GLY A 207 26.85 -13.31 -53.90
N LYS A 208 28.00 -13.07 -53.26
CA LYS A 208 29.35 -13.50 -53.68
C LYS A 208 30.34 -13.28 -52.51
N LYS A 209 31.22 -14.26 -52.32
CA LYS A 209 32.38 -14.26 -51.40
C LYS A 209 33.47 -13.29 -51.91
N ALA A 210 34.17 -12.64 -50.98
CA ALA A 210 35.61 -12.40 -51.07
C ALA A 210 36.19 -12.18 -49.66
N ALA A 211 37.43 -12.63 -49.48
CA ALA A 211 38.12 -12.79 -48.21
C ALA A 211 39.12 -11.64 -47.93
N ALA A 212 39.64 -11.68 -46.70
CA ALA A 212 40.88 -11.10 -46.19
C ALA A 212 40.86 -9.66 -45.67
N GLY A 213 41.31 -9.53 -44.42
CA GLY A 213 41.55 -8.26 -43.73
C GLY A 213 41.76 -8.45 -42.23
N LYS A 214 42.86 -9.11 -41.84
CA LYS A 214 43.35 -9.08 -40.45
C LYS A 214 43.92 -7.69 -40.18
N ALA A 215 43.32 -6.96 -39.24
CA ALA A 215 43.97 -5.86 -38.54
C ALA A 215 43.37 -5.75 -37.13
N ALA A 216 44.18 -6.07 -36.11
CA ALA A 216 44.02 -5.51 -34.77
C ALA A 216 44.55 -4.06 -34.83
N PRO A 217 44.05 -3.09 -34.02
CA PRO A 217 44.37 -3.09 -32.59
C PRO A 217 43.32 -2.42 -31.66
N ALA A 218 43.69 -2.42 -30.38
CA ALA A 218 43.29 -1.49 -29.31
C ALA A 218 42.02 -1.82 -28.50
N ALA A 219 42.25 -2.61 -27.45
CA ALA A 219 41.41 -2.67 -26.26
C ALA A 219 41.40 -1.29 -25.56
N ILE A 220 40.26 -0.61 -25.61
CA ILE A 220 39.97 0.53 -24.72
C ILE A 220 39.39 -0.05 -23.43
N LYS A 221 40.20 0.01 -22.37
CA LYS A 221 39.76 -0.22 -20.98
C LYS A 221 38.82 0.92 -20.59
N SER A 222 37.51 0.69 -20.57
CA SER A 222 36.58 1.54 -19.84
C SER A 222 36.63 1.14 -18.36
N LYS A 223 37.10 2.09 -17.55
CA LYS A 223 37.07 2.04 -16.08
C LYS A 223 35.63 1.86 -15.62
N ALA A 224 35.34 0.77 -14.92
CA ALA A 224 34.17 0.64 -14.08
C ALA A 224 34.23 1.71 -12.98
N GLN A 225 33.42 2.76 -13.09
CA GLN A 225 33.13 3.65 -11.98
C GLN A 225 32.18 2.92 -11.02
N GLY A 226 32.56 2.96 -9.75
CA GLY A 226 31.99 2.17 -8.67
C GLY A 226 30.49 2.37 -8.50
N ALA A 227 29.82 1.24 -8.26
CA ALA A 227 28.50 1.22 -7.67
C ALA A 227 28.54 1.99 -6.33
N PRO A 228 27.60 2.93 -6.08
CA PRO A 228 27.43 3.48 -4.76
C PRO A 228 26.99 2.36 -3.82
N ALA A 229 27.74 2.20 -2.73
CA ALA A 229 27.49 1.27 -1.66
C ALA A 229 26.07 1.46 -1.11
N ALA A 230 25.30 0.37 -1.08
CA ALA A 230 24.03 0.31 -0.39
C ALA A 230 24.29 0.40 1.13
N THR A 231 24.17 1.60 1.69
CA THR A 231 24.07 1.78 3.14
C THR A 231 22.65 1.45 3.57
N GLY A 232 22.49 0.29 4.21
CA GLY A 232 21.25 -0.18 4.83
C GLY A 232 20.86 0.61 6.09
N GLY A 233 20.47 1.87 5.92
CA GLY A 233 19.67 2.59 6.91
C GLY A 233 18.19 2.36 6.61
N SER A 234 17.39 2.00 7.61
CA SER A 234 15.92 1.98 7.50
C SER A 234 15.47 3.31 6.89
N SER A 235 14.90 3.28 5.68
CA SER A 235 14.46 4.50 4.99
C SER A 235 13.47 5.24 5.88
N ARG A 236 13.86 6.40 6.40
CA ARG A 236 13.01 7.23 7.25
C ARG A 236 11.93 7.82 6.33
N MET A 237 10.68 7.77 6.75
CA MET A 237 9.56 8.33 6.00
C MET A 237 8.90 9.43 6.82
N THR A 238 8.51 10.52 6.17
CA THR A 238 7.76 11.61 6.82
C THR A 238 6.35 11.16 7.21
N PRO A 239 5.69 11.91 8.11
CA PRO A 239 4.23 11.88 8.24
C PRO A 239 3.52 12.03 6.89
N PHE A 240 2.29 11.53 6.81
CA PHE A 240 1.40 11.85 5.69
C PHE A 240 1.01 13.33 5.71
N TYR A 241 1.18 14.00 4.59
CA TYR A 241 0.70 15.36 4.37
C TYR A 241 -0.50 15.33 3.43
N SER A 242 -1.61 15.89 3.91
CA SER A 242 -2.85 16.01 3.14
C SER A 242 -2.77 17.18 2.17
N ILE A 243 -2.96 16.90 0.88
CA ILE A 243 -3.02 17.86 -0.21
C ILE A 243 -4.47 17.94 -0.69
N PRO A 244 -5.24 18.94 -0.25
CA PRO A 244 -6.63 19.09 -0.68
C PRO A 244 -6.68 19.44 -2.16
N VAL A 245 -7.60 18.78 -2.87
CA VAL A 245 -7.92 19.06 -4.27
C VAL A 245 -8.93 20.19 -4.30
N THR A 246 -8.48 21.37 -4.70
CA THR A 246 -9.32 22.57 -4.77
C THR A 246 -9.76 22.90 -6.18
N ASN A 247 -9.19 22.25 -7.21
CA ASN A 247 -9.72 22.36 -8.57
C ASN A 247 -11.10 21.70 -8.65
N GLU A 248 -11.95 22.12 -9.58
CA GLU A 248 -13.28 21.50 -9.77
C GLU A 248 -13.14 20.04 -10.24
N LEU A 249 -12.13 19.78 -11.08
CA LEU A 249 -11.79 18.45 -11.56
C LEU A 249 -10.28 18.24 -11.45
N PHE A 250 -9.86 17.14 -10.80
CA PHE A 250 -8.47 16.70 -10.87
C PHE A 250 -8.24 15.94 -12.18
N HIS A 251 -7.87 16.68 -13.22
CA HIS A 251 -7.76 16.16 -14.58
C HIS A 251 -6.29 15.91 -14.97
N ASN A 252 -6.05 15.48 -16.21
CA ASN A 252 -4.72 15.16 -16.72
C ASN A 252 -3.69 16.30 -16.52
N GLY A 253 -4.09 17.56 -16.67
CA GLY A 253 -3.21 18.71 -16.41
C GLY A 253 -2.66 18.77 -14.97
N ASN A 254 -3.47 18.44 -13.95
CA ASN A 254 -3.01 18.38 -12.56
C ASN A 254 -2.02 17.23 -12.36
N VAL A 255 -2.29 16.07 -12.96
CA VAL A 255 -1.39 14.90 -12.93
C VAL A 255 -0.03 15.24 -13.56
N GLU A 256 -0.01 15.88 -14.73
CA GLU A 256 1.23 16.30 -15.39
C GLU A 256 1.98 17.35 -14.58
N ALA A 257 1.27 18.31 -13.97
CA ALA A 257 1.89 19.28 -13.09
C ALA A 257 2.56 18.59 -11.88
N TRP A 258 1.86 17.65 -11.25
CA TRP A 258 2.41 16.86 -10.14
C TRP A 258 3.62 16.04 -10.55
N LYS A 259 3.61 15.39 -11.72
CA LYS A 259 4.79 14.67 -12.24
C LYS A 259 6.00 15.59 -12.35
N LYS A 260 5.84 16.78 -12.95
CA LYS A 260 6.93 17.76 -13.09
C LYS A 260 7.42 18.30 -11.75
N ILE A 261 6.52 18.53 -10.80
CA ILE A 261 6.89 18.98 -9.44
C ILE A 261 7.70 17.88 -8.73
N ILE A 262 7.23 16.64 -8.77
CA ILE A 262 7.91 15.49 -8.14
C ILE A 262 9.25 15.23 -8.82
N GLU A 263 9.32 15.28 -10.15
CA GLU A 263 10.56 15.13 -10.91
C GLU A 263 11.58 16.22 -10.54
N SER A 264 11.14 17.47 -10.44
CA SER A 264 12.00 18.57 -9.97
C SER A 264 12.57 18.29 -8.58
N TYR A 265 11.73 17.82 -7.65
CA TYR A 265 12.13 17.50 -6.29
C TYR A 265 13.13 16.34 -6.22
N THR A 266 12.83 15.20 -6.87
CA THR A 266 13.68 14.00 -6.83
C THR A 266 14.96 14.17 -7.64
N THR A 267 14.98 15.05 -8.63
CA THR A 267 16.20 15.46 -9.33
C THR A 267 17.12 16.28 -8.44
N LYS A 268 16.56 17.24 -7.68
CA LYS A 268 17.34 18.08 -6.76
C LYS A 268 17.85 17.29 -5.54
N TYR A 269 17.06 16.33 -5.06
CA TYR A 269 17.38 15.50 -3.91
C TYR A 269 17.46 14.01 -4.30
N PRO A 270 18.56 13.58 -4.95
CA PRO A 270 18.75 12.18 -5.31
C PRO A 270 18.72 11.28 -4.07
N GLY A 271 17.87 10.25 -4.09
CA GLY A 271 17.68 9.33 -2.96
C GLY A 271 16.46 9.61 -2.09
N LEU A 272 15.74 10.71 -2.32
CA LEU A 272 14.40 10.91 -1.78
C LEU A 272 13.35 10.40 -2.77
N GLU A 273 12.35 9.68 -2.28
CA GLU A 273 11.21 9.19 -3.04
C GLU A 273 9.91 9.76 -2.49
N VAL A 274 9.00 10.20 -3.37
CA VAL A 274 7.68 10.71 -2.99
C VAL A 274 6.65 9.59 -3.17
N TYR A 275 6.03 9.17 -2.08
CA TYR A 275 4.91 8.24 -2.10
C TYR A 275 3.59 9.00 -2.11
N ILE A 276 2.65 8.51 -2.91
CA ILE A 276 1.31 9.08 -3.09
C ILE A 276 0.29 8.05 -2.60
N PHE A 277 -0.70 8.50 -1.84
CA PHE A 277 -1.79 7.68 -1.34
C PHE A 277 -3.14 8.37 -1.62
N TYR A 278 -4.14 7.56 -1.93
CA TYR A 278 -5.51 8.01 -2.13
C TYR A 278 -6.48 6.94 -1.63
N GLU A 279 -7.41 7.30 -0.75
CA GLU A 279 -8.38 6.37 -0.11
C GLU A 279 -7.71 5.12 0.50
N GLY A 280 -6.54 5.29 1.11
CA GLY A 280 -5.82 4.21 1.81
C GLY A 280 -4.92 3.37 0.91
N GLU A 281 -5.05 3.51 -0.40
CA GLU A 281 -4.25 2.77 -1.36
C GLU A 281 -3.00 3.56 -1.76
N ARG A 282 -1.85 2.86 -1.79
CA ARG A 282 -0.62 3.43 -2.35
C ARG A 282 -0.73 3.50 -3.87
N ILE A 283 -0.56 4.70 -4.41
CA ILE A 283 -0.60 4.98 -5.84
C ILE A 283 0.81 4.85 -6.41
N HIS A 284 1.04 3.77 -7.15
CA HIS A 284 2.32 3.51 -7.82
C HIS A 284 2.46 4.23 -9.17
N ASP A 285 1.35 4.35 -9.90
CA ASP A 285 1.27 5.10 -11.15
C ASP A 285 0.31 6.27 -10.95
N ILE A 286 0.86 7.48 -10.90
CA ILE A 286 0.09 8.72 -10.67
C ILE A 286 -0.98 8.95 -11.76
N ASN A 287 -0.82 8.39 -12.96
CA ASN A 287 -1.85 8.45 -14.00
C ASN A 287 -3.16 7.79 -13.57
N THR A 288 -3.11 6.84 -12.63
CA THR A 288 -4.30 6.16 -12.13
C THR A 288 -5.23 7.08 -11.33
N LEU A 289 -4.74 8.24 -10.87
CA LEU A 289 -5.57 9.27 -10.24
C LEU A 289 -6.52 9.94 -11.24
N PHE A 290 -6.19 9.94 -12.52
CA PHE A 290 -7.01 10.55 -13.59
C PHE A 290 -8.20 9.66 -14.03
N LYS A 291 -8.43 8.50 -13.42
CA LYS A 291 -9.64 7.69 -13.73
C LYS A 291 -10.90 8.52 -13.43
N TRP A 292 -11.80 8.62 -14.41
CA TRP A 292 -12.96 9.51 -14.34
C TRP A 292 -13.76 9.28 -13.05
N GLY A 293 -13.98 10.34 -12.28
CA GLY A 293 -14.69 10.29 -11.01
C GLY A 293 -13.90 9.78 -9.80
N LYS A 294 -12.61 9.39 -9.94
CA LYS A 294 -11.80 8.91 -8.82
C LYS A 294 -11.46 10.03 -7.85
N VAL A 295 -10.83 11.10 -8.31
CA VAL A 295 -10.45 12.25 -7.47
C VAL A 295 -11.39 13.43 -7.73
N LYS A 296 -12.06 13.91 -6.68
CA LYS A 296 -13.05 14.99 -6.76
C LYS A 296 -12.61 16.23 -5.98
N HIS A 297 -13.21 17.37 -6.30
CA HIS A 297 -13.10 18.58 -5.50
C HIS A 297 -13.42 18.30 -4.03
N GLY A 298 -12.60 18.84 -3.12
CA GLY A 298 -12.74 18.67 -1.67
C GLY A 298 -12.15 17.38 -1.11
N CYS A 299 -11.78 16.40 -1.96
CA CYS A 299 -11.01 15.24 -1.52
C CYS A 299 -9.55 15.63 -1.24
N ALA A 300 -8.84 14.77 -0.50
CA ALA A 300 -7.43 14.91 -0.25
C ALA A 300 -6.62 13.78 -0.91
N ILE A 301 -5.49 14.15 -1.51
CA ILE A 301 -4.44 13.21 -1.88
C ILE A 301 -3.35 13.32 -0.82
N LEU A 302 -2.91 12.20 -0.27
CA LEU A 302 -1.87 12.19 0.74
C LEU A 302 -0.50 11.94 0.10
N ILE A 303 0.52 12.57 0.65
CA ILE A 303 1.91 12.30 0.28
C ILE A 303 2.78 12.00 1.49
N ALA A 304 3.81 11.19 1.30
CA ALA A 304 4.91 11.03 2.24
C ALA A 304 6.24 10.99 1.48
N VAL A 305 7.32 11.49 2.08
CA VAL A 305 8.66 11.44 1.50
C VAL A 305 9.48 10.42 2.27
N ALA A 306 10.14 9.51 1.56
CA ALA A 306 11.01 8.49 2.14
C ALA A 306 12.45 8.68 1.66
N GLY A 307 13.42 8.49 2.56
CA GLY A 307 14.85 8.54 2.23
C GLY A 307 15.71 8.99 3.41
N SER A 308 17.00 9.23 3.14
CA SER A 308 17.94 9.84 4.09
C SER A 308 17.99 11.36 3.91
N ASP A 309 18.10 12.12 5.01
CA ASP A 309 18.28 13.57 4.99
C ASP A 309 17.16 14.35 4.25
N ILE A 310 15.91 14.11 4.66
CA ILE A 310 14.71 14.68 4.06
C ILE A 310 14.68 16.21 4.21
N LYS A 311 14.55 16.94 3.08
CA LYS A 311 14.56 18.41 3.00
C LYS A 311 13.39 18.96 2.18
N ASP A 312 13.09 20.25 2.34
CA ASP A 312 12.13 21.01 1.52
C ASP A 312 10.70 20.45 1.38
N VAL A 313 10.28 19.59 2.31
CA VAL A 313 8.96 18.95 2.26
C VAL A 313 7.82 19.98 2.32
N ALA A 314 8.01 21.07 3.08
CA ALA A 314 7.03 22.16 3.12
C ALA A 314 6.89 22.88 1.76
N LYS A 315 8.00 23.05 1.03
CA LYS A 315 8.01 23.65 -0.31
C LYS A 315 7.36 22.70 -1.33
N LEU A 316 7.63 21.39 -1.21
CA LEU A 316 6.96 20.34 -1.98
C LEU A 316 5.45 20.34 -1.77
N GLN A 317 4.99 20.34 -0.52
CA GLN A 317 3.56 20.44 -0.20
C GLN A 317 2.93 21.69 -0.83
N ARG A 318 3.61 22.84 -0.78
CA ARG A 318 3.12 24.08 -1.38
C ARG A 318 2.93 23.94 -2.90
N TYR A 319 3.93 23.41 -3.60
CA TYR A 319 3.81 23.23 -5.05
C TYR A 319 2.77 22.18 -5.43
N LEU A 320 2.66 21.07 -4.69
CA LEU A 320 1.62 20.07 -4.95
C LEU A 320 0.21 20.60 -4.68
N LYS A 321 0.03 21.45 -3.66
CA LYS A 321 -1.23 22.20 -3.44
C LYS A 321 -1.57 23.08 -4.64
N GLN A 322 -0.59 23.78 -5.22
CA GLN A 322 -0.79 24.57 -6.44
C GLN A 322 -1.07 23.67 -7.65
N GLY A 323 -0.40 22.53 -7.76
CA GLY A 323 -0.64 21.53 -8.81
C GLY A 323 -2.02 20.86 -8.71
N ALA A 324 -2.62 20.80 -7.52
CA ALA A 324 -3.97 20.28 -7.28
C ALA A 324 -5.08 21.36 -7.32
N SER A 325 -4.73 22.59 -7.65
CA SER A 325 -5.66 23.70 -7.82
C SER A 325 -5.71 24.15 -9.29
N HIS A 326 -6.46 25.21 -9.58
CA HIS A 326 -6.48 25.87 -10.89
C HIS A 326 -5.10 26.46 -11.30
N LEU A 327 -4.13 26.56 -10.37
CA LEU A 327 -2.80 27.08 -10.63
C LEU A 327 -1.86 26.07 -11.31
N PHE A 328 -2.33 24.85 -11.59
CA PHE A 328 -1.53 23.76 -12.18
C PHE A 328 -0.85 24.14 -13.50
N GLU A 329 -1.47 25.02 -14.29
CA GLU A 329 -0.95 25.46 -15.60
C GLU A 329 0.42 26.15 -15.49
N SER A 330 0.72 26.74 -14.33
CA SER A 330 2.02 27.37 -14.07
C SER A 330 3.20 26.40 -14.20
N PHE A 331 2.97 25.10 -13.96
CA PHE A 331 3.96 24.04 -14.07
C PHE A 331 4.02 23.41 -15.48
N LEU A 332 3.08 23.75 -16.36
CA LEU A 332 2.97 23.17 -17.70
C LEU A 332 3.55 24.05 -18.80
N LYS A 333 3.99 25.28 -18.48
CA LYS A 333 4.51 26.26 -19.45
C LYS A 333 5.74 25.79 -20.23
N PHE A 334 6.53 24.89 -19.65
CA PHE A 334 7.77 24.39 -20.25
C PHE A 334 7.57 23.04 -20.96
N PRO A 335 8.40 22.70 -21.97
CA PRO A 335 8.33 21.44 -22.69
C PRO A 335 8.36 20.21 -21.76
N VAL A 336 7.86 19.07 -22.24
CA VAL A 336 7.73 17.84 -21.44
C VAL A 336 9.07 17.35 -20.89
N ASN A 337 10.18 17.56 -21.61
CA ASN A 337 11.52 17.14 -21.19
C ASN A 337 12.28 18.19 -20.35
N HIS A 338 11.61 19.24 -19.91
CA HIS A 338 12.22 20.29 -19.11
C HIS A 338 11.92 20.09 -17.62
N ILE A 339 12.96 19.74 -16.86
CA ILE A 339 12.88 19.66 -15.41
C ILE A 339 12.76 21.07 -14.85
N LEU A 340 11.67 21.35 -14.14
CA LEU A 340 11.43 22.65 -13.55
C LEU A 340 12.50 22.96 -12.48
N ASN A 341 12.95 24.20 -12.38
CA ASN A 341 13.85 24.63 -11.31
C ASN A 341 13.05 25.13 -10.09
N LEU A 342 12.35 24.22 -9.41
CA LEU A 342 11.53 24.53 -8.25
C LEU A 342 12.28 24.38 -6.92
N PHE A 343 13.35 23.57 -6.87
CA PHE A 343 14.08 23.19 -5.65
C PHE A 343 15.57 23.46 -5.76
#